data_AF-A0A3C0PDL5-F1
#
_entry.id   AF-A0A3C0PDL5-F1
#
_cell.length_a   1.000
_cell.length_b   1.000
_cell.length_c   1.000
_cell.angle_alpha   90.00
_cell.angle_beta   90.00
_cell.angle_gamma   90.00
#
_symmetry.space_group_name_H-M   'P 1'
#
loop_
_entity.id
_entity.type
_entity.pdbx_description
1 polymer ?
#
loop_
_entity_poly.entity_id
_entity_poly.type
_entity_poly.pdbx_seq_one_letter_code
_entity_poly.pdbx_strand_id
1 'polypeptide(L)'
;EGTCKVLRSNGVNAKMIPKIGEGKPDIIDLIKAHEINLIINVPAGKKSLIDSKPIRSAAVVQGVTYITTLEGAQAAISGMDSLAKTGFSVKSIQEYAGSRNKAAAEAENEKKGDLRKNLWTA
;
A
#
# COMPACT_ATOMS: atom_id res chain seq x y z
N GLU A 1 -7.74 -15.23 15.92
CA GLU A 1 -8.32 -16.45 15.30
C GLU A 1 -8.97 -16.20 13.94
N GLY A 2 -9.93 -15.27 13.82
CA GLY A 2 -10.70 -15.04 12.58
C GLY A 2 -9.87 -14.92 11.29
N THR A 3 -8.90 -13.99 11.24
CA THR A 3 -8.07 -13.76 10.04
C THR A 3 -7.30 -15.02 9.60
N CYS A 4 -6.67 -15.73 10.54
CA CYS A 4 -5.89 -16.93 10.24
C CYS A 4 -6.78 -18.04 9.64
N LYS A 5 -8.00 -18.22 10.16
CA LYS A 5 -8.96 -19.18 9.63
C LYS A 5 -9.35 -18.86 8.18
N VAL A 6 -9.72 -17.60 7.91
CA VAL A 6 -10.10 -17.15 6.55
C VAL A 6 -8.96 -17.35 5.56
N LEU A 7 -7.73 -17.00 5.93
CA LEU A 7 -6.55 -17.18 5.07
C LEU A 7 -6.31 -18.66 4.74
N ARG A 8 -6.31 -19.53 5.76
CA ARG A 8 -6.13 -20.98 5.56
C ARG A 8 -7.21 -21.59 4.67
N SER A 9 -8.47 -21.19 4.85
CA SER A 9 -9.58 -21.64 4.00
C SER A 9 -9.43 -21.23 2.53
N ASN A 10 -8.62 -20.21 2.23
CA ASN A 10 -8.29 -19.77 0.87
C ASN A 10 -6.91 -20.26 0.41
N GLY A 11 -6.34 -21.30 1.05
CA GLY A 11 -5.08 -21.91 0.64
C GLY A 11 -3.83 -21.13 1.08
N VAL A 12 -3.96 -20.07 1.86
CA VAL A 12 -2.82 -19.30 2.38
C VAL A 12 -2.32 -19.94 3.67
N ASN A 13 -1.05 -20.37 3.68
CA ASN A 13 -0.41 -20.87 4.89
C ASN A 13 -0.20 -19.71 5.90
N ALA A 14 -1.07 -19.63 6.90
CA ALA A 14 -1.01 -18.64 7.96
C ALA A 14 -0.65 -19.27 9.31
N LYS A 15 0.33 -18.71 10.01
CA LYS A 15 0.65 -19.06 11.40
C LYS A 15 -0.28 -18.32 12.36
N MET A 16 -0.88 -19.03 13.32
CA MET A 16 -1.72 -18.41 14.34
C MET A 16 -0.82 -17.91 15.48
N ILE A 17 -1.04 -16.66 15.91
CA ILE A 17 -0.34 -16.03 17.04
C ILE A 17 -1.38 -15.69 18.11
N PRO A 18 -1.10 -15.93 19.41
CA PRO A 18 -2.00 -15.57 20.50
C PRO A 18 -2.21 -14.04 20.54
N LYS A 19 -3.39 -13.60 21.03
CA LYS A 19 -3.56 -12.16 21.29
C LYS A 19 -2.75 -11.74 22.50
N ILE A 20 -2.59 -10.42 22.68
CA ILE A 20 -1.91 -9.84 23.83
C ILE A 20 -2.57 -10.37 25.11
N GLY A 21 -1.78 -11.00 25.97
CA GLY A 21 -2.24 -11.58 27.24
C GLY A 21 -2.83 -13.00 27.16
N GLU A 22 -2.98 -13.59 25.96
CA GLU A 22 -3.49 -14.96 25.80
C GLU A 22 -2.38 -16.02 25.70
N GLY A 23 -1.11 -15.62 25.51
CA GLY A 23 0.03 -16.54 25.39
C GLY A 23 1.28 -15.88 24.84
N LYS A 24 2.37 -16.64 24.72
CA LYS A 24 3.69 -16.19 24.24
C LYS A 24 4.29 -17.15 23.20
N PRO A 25 5.05 -16.67 22.20
CA PRO A 25 5.26 -15.26 21.87
C PRO A 25 3.99 -14.61 21.29
N ASP A 26 3.70 -13.38 21.68
CA ASP A 26 2.63 -12.56 21.11
C ASP A 26 3.16 -11.61 20.03
N ILE A 27 2.27 -10.83 19.42
CA ILE A 27 2.63 -9.89 18.35
C ILE A 27 3.68 -8.85 18.76
N ILE A 28 3.69 -8.40 20.03
CA ILE A 28 4.65 -7.41 20.51
C ILE A 28 6.04 -8.03 20.63
N ASP A 29 6.12 -9.28 21.09
CA ASP A 29 7.40 -10.00 21.18
C ASP A 29 8.00 -10.19 19.79
N LEU A 30 7.18 -10.58 18.80
CA LEU A 30 7.64 -10.75 17.41
C LEU A 30 8.10 -9.44 16.77
N ILE A 31 7.42 -8.33 17.06
CA ILE A 31 7.85 -6.99 16.62
C ILE A 31 9.23 -6.65 17.21
N LYS A 32 9.41 -6.88 18.52
CA LYS A 32 10.69 -6.60 19.21
C LYS A 32 11.82 -7.52 18.75
N ALA A 33 11.50 -8.74 18.35
CA ALA A 33 12.46 -9.69 17.79
C ALA A 33 12.80 -9.42 16.30
N HIS A 34 12.21 -8.37 15.70
CA HIS A 34 12.34 -8.07 14.26
C HIS A 34 11.91 -9.21 13.33
N GLU A 35 11.00 -10.08 13.78
CA GLU A 35 10.44 -11.16 12.97
C GLU A 35 9.29 -10.68 12.05
N ILE A 36 8.94 -9.39 12.12
CA ILE A 36 7.82 -8.79 11.37
C ILE A 36 8.28 -7.49 10.71
N ASN A 37 8.11 -7.40 9.39
CA ASN A 37 8.46 -6.21 8.61
C ASN A 37 7.24 -5.36 8.21
N LEU A 38 6.05 -5.95 8.19
CA LEU A 38 4.80 -5.30 7.80
C LEU A 38 3.63 -5.81 8.66
N ILE A 39 2.80 -4.87 9.13
CA ILE A 39 1.56 -5.15 9.85
C ILE A 39 0.40 -4.51 9.09
N ILE A 40 -0.64 -5.30 8.81
CA ILE A 40 -1.93 -4.80 8.32
C ILE A 40 -2.96 -5.07 9.41
N ASN A 41 -3.43 -4.01 10.06
CA ASN A 41 -4.45 -4.09 11.10
C ASN A 41 -5.60 -3.14 10.79
N VAL A 42 -6.69 -3.69 10.28
CA VAL A 42 -7.91 -2.94 9.99
C VAL A 42 -8.85 -3.10 11.20
N PRO A 43 -8.98 -2.08 12.07
CA PRO A 43 -9.78 -2.22 13.28
C PRO A 43 -11.25 -2.34 12.95
N ALA A 44 -11.91 -3.38 13.47
CA ALA A 44 -13.36 -3.54 13.43
C ALA A 44 -13.92 -3.47 14.86
N GLY A 45 -14.53 -2.34 15.21
CA GLY A 45 -15.21 -2.14 16.49
C GLY A 45 -14.30 -1.74 17.67
N LYS A 46 -14.93 -1.46 18.82
CA LYS A 46 -14.29 -0.83 20.00
C LYS A 46 -13.19 -1.68 20.65
N LYS A 47 -13.38 -3.00 20.74
CA LYS A 47 -12.39 -3.91 21.37
C LYS A 47 -11.09 -3.95 20.54
N SER A 48 -11.21 -3.96 19.21
CA SER A 48 -10.06 -3.93 18.30
C SER A 48 -9.22 -2.66 18.45
N LEU A 49 -9.84 -1.53 18.79
CA LEU A 49 -9.14 -0.25 19.00
C LEU A 49 -8.23 -0.27 20.24
N ILE A 50 -8.67 -0.91 21.32
CA ILE A 50 -7.92 -0.96 22.60
C ILE A 50 -6.61 -1.73 22.40
N ASP A 51 -6.69 -2.91 21.81
CA ASP A 51 -5.51 -3.77 21.56
C ASP A 51 -4.59 -3.18 20.48
N SER A 52 -5.12 -2.33 19.59
CA SER A 52 -4.34 -1.73 18.50
C SER A 52 -3.31 -0.70 18.98
N LYS A 53 -3.56 -0.01 20.10
CA LYS A 53 -2.66 1.04 20.61
C LYS A 53 -1.26 0.49 20.95
N PRO A 54 -1.11 -0.54 21.80
CA PRO A 54 0.21 -1.07 22.14
C PRO A 54 0.94 -1.67 20.93
N ILE A 55 0.23 -2.33 20.00
CA ILE A 55 0.84 -2.90 18.79
C ILE A 55 1.40 -1.79 17.90
N ARG A 56 0.61 -0.73 17.67
CA ARG A 56 1.05 0.43 16.87
C ARG A 56 2.24 1.13 17.51
N SER A 57 2.22 1.34 18.83
CA SER A 57 3.34 1.93 19.55
C SER A 57 4.61 1.08 19.40
N ALA A 58 4.52 -0.24 19.56
CA ALA A 58 5.66 -1.14 19.36
C ALA A 58 6.17 -1.09 17.92
N ALA A 59 5.29 -1.11 16.93
CA ALA A 59 5.66 -1.05 15.51
C ALA A 59 6.40 0.25 15.18
N VAL A 60 5.91 1.41 15.64
CA VAL A 60 6.55 2.71 15.41
C VAL A 60 7.94 2.76 16.06
N VAL A 61 8.07 2.30 17.30
CA VAL A 61 9.35 2.29 18.03
C VAL A 61 10.38 1.39 17.32
N GLN A 62 9.95 0.27 16.74
CA GLN A 62 10.83 -0.70 16.07
C GLN A 62 10.97 -0.46 14.55
N GLY A 63 10.38 0.60 14.00
CA GLY A 63 10.45 0.90 12.56
C GLY A 63 9.70 -0.09 11.66
N VAL A 64 8.70 -0.80 12.20
CA VAL A 64 7.87 -1.74 11.44
C VAL A 64 6.71 -1.00 10.76
N THR A 65 6.52 -1.21 9.46
CA THR A 65 5.44 -0.57 8.70
C THR A 65 4.08 -1.05 9.19
N TYR A 66 3.16 -0.12 9.47
CA TYR A 66 1.84 -0.42 10.03
C TYR A 66 0.73 0.24 9.21
N ILE A 67 -0.13 -0.56 8.60
CA ILE A 67 -1.24 -0.12 7.73
C ILE A 67 -2.58 -0.35 8.45
N THR A 68 -3.47 0.65 8.40
CA THR A 68 -4.76 0.62 9.10
C THR A 68 -6.00 0.45 8.24
N THR A 69 -5.84 0.52 6.92
CA THR A 69 -6.95 0.52 5.98
C THR A 69 -6.70 -0.48 4.87
N LEU A 70 -7.77 -1.02 4.30
CA LEU A 70 -7.64 -1.94 3.16
C LEU A 70 -7.14 -1.21 1.92
N GLU A 71 -7.56 0.04 1.73
CA GLU A 71 -7.14 0.89 0.62
C GLU A 71 -5.65 1.21 0.71
N GLY A 72 -5.13 1.47 1.91
CA GLY A 72 -3.71 1.67 2.15
C GLY A 72 -2.89 0.40 1.88
N ALA A 73 -3.44 -0.77 2.24
CA ALA A 73 -2.80 -2.05 1.95
C ALA A 73 -2.77 -2.34 0.45
N GLN A 74 -3.87 -2.09 -0.26
CA GLN A 74 -3.95 -2.22 -1.72
C GLN A 74 -2.96 -1.30 -2.42
N ALA A 75 -2.89 -0.02 -2.01
CA ALA A 75 -1.93 0.93 -2.58
C ALA A 75 -0.47 0.49 -2.35
N ALA A 76 -0.14 -0.03 -1.16
CA ALA A 76 1.19 -0.57 -0.87
C ALA A 76 1.53 -1.77 -1.75
N ILE A 77 0.60 -2.70 -1.95
CA ILE A 77 0.78 -3.85 -2.84
C ILE A 77 1.02 -3.39 -4.29
N SER A 78 0.20 -2.48 -4.80
CA SER A 78 0.37 -1.92 -6.15
C SER A 78 1.72 -1.23 -6.33
N GLY A 79 2.18 -0.51 -5.30
CA GLY A 79 3.51 0.11 -5.29
C GLY A 79 4.64 -0.91 -5.33
N MET A 80 4.55 -1.98 -4.53
CA MET A 80 5.54 -3.06 -4.52
C MET A 80 5.59 -3.82 -5.85
N ASP A 81 4.44 -4.12 -6.45
CA ASP A 81 4.34 -4.80 -7.73
C ASP A 81 4.91 -3.95 -8.88
N SER A 82 4.59 -2.65 -8.90
CA SER A 82 5.17 -1.70 -9.84
C SER A 82 6.70 -1.64 -9.71
N LEU A 83 7.21 -1.48 -8.48
CA LEU A 83 8.64 -1.43 -8.21
C LEU A 83 9.35 -2.72 -8.64
N ALA A 84 8.74 -3.88 -8.39
CA ALA A 84 9.30 -5.18 -8.80
C ALA A 84 9.38 -5.35 -10.32
N LYS A 85 8.42 -4.79 -11.08
CA LYS A 85 8.35 -4.89 -12.54
C LYS A 85 9.21 -3.85 -13.26
N THR A 86 9.15 -2.59 -12.84
CA THR A 86 9.76 -1.47 -13.57
C THR A 86 11.08 -1.01 -12.96
N GLY A 87 11.40 -1.44 -11.74
CA GLY A 87 12.51 -0.89 -10.97
C GLY A 87 12.25 0.54 -10.49
N PHE A 88 13.27 1.15 -9.89
CA PHE A 88 13.24 2.53 -9.42
C PHE A 88 13.94 3.44 -10.42
N SER A 89 13.33 4.58 -10.74
CA SER A 89 13.94 5.63 -11.57
C SER A 89 13.81 6.98 -10.89
N VAL A 90 14.76 7.88 -11.15
CA VAL A 90 14.78 9.23 -10.61
C VAL A 90 14.54 10.21 -11.74
N LYS A 91 13.73 11.24 -11.46
CA LYS A 91 13.55 12.40 -12.32
C LYS A 91 13.55 13.65 -11.45
N SER A 92 14.24 14.68 -11.92
CA SER A 92 14.20 16.02 -11.36
C SER A 92 12.82 16.65 -11.56
N ILE A 93 12.48 17.63 -10.72
CA ILE A 93 11.21 18.36 -10.84
C ILE A 93 11.10 19.09 -12.19
N GLN A 94 12.24 19.53 -12.75
CA GLN A 94 12.32 20.16 -14.07
C GLN A 94 11.98 19.17 -15.19
N GLU A 95 12.46 17.92 -15.13
CA GLU A 95 12.12 16.87 -16.10
C GLU A 95 10.63 16.50 -16.02
N TYR A 96 10.05 16.47 -14.82
CA TYR A 96 8.60 16.29 -14.66
C TYR A 96 7.79 17.45 -15.27
N ALA A 97 8.19 18.70 -15.04
CA ALA A 97 7.54 19.87 -15.63
C ALA A 97 7.66 19.88 -17.15
N GLY A 98 8.85 19.57 -17.68
CA GLY A 98 9.09 19.47 -19.12
C GLY A 98 8.25 18.37 -19.79
N SER A 99 8.14 17.20 -19.16
CA SER A 99 7.32 16.09 -19.66
C SER A 99 5.83 16.46 -19.72
N ARG A 100 5.34 17.18 -18.70
CA ARG A 100 3.96 17.68 -18.65
C ARG A 100 3.67 18.71 -19.74
N ASN A 101 4.59 19.63 -19.97
CA ASN A 101 4.46 20.66 -21.00
C ASN A 101 4.46 20.06 -22.42
N LYS A 102 5.29 19.04 -22.66
CA LYS A 102 5.30 18.29 -23.93
C LYS A 102 3.97 17.58 -24.18
N ALA A 103 3.47 16.83 -23.20
CA ALA A 103 2.19 16.14 -23.30
C ALA A 103 1.01 17.11 -23.53
N ALA A 104 1.03 18.28 -22.87
CA ALA A 104 0.02 19.32 -23.10
C ALA A 104 0.07 19.91 -24.52
N ALA A 105 1.28 20.17 -25.04
CA ALA A 105 1.48 20.68 -26.39
C ALA A 105 1.08 19.65 -27.47
N GLU A 106 1.36 18.36 -27.26
CA GLU A 106 0.95 17.27 -28.14
C GLU A 106 -0.58 17.14 -28.22
N ALA A 107 -1.27 17.17 -27.07
CA ALA A 107 -2.72 17.13 -27.02
C ALA A 107 -3.40 18.36 -27.67
N GLU A 108 -2.76 19.54 -27.63
CA GLU A 108 -3.26 20.74 -28.30
C GLU A 108 -3.09 20.66 -29.83
N ASN A 109 -1.96 20.13 -30.29
CA ASN A 109 -1.70 19.91 -31.72
C ASN A 109 -2.64 18.86 -32.32
N GLU A 110 -2.94 17.79 -31.59
CA GLU A 110 -3.89 16.75 -32.02
C GLU A 110 -5.30 17.32 -32.19
N LYS A 111 -5.79 18.11 -31.24
CA LYS A 111 -7.08 18.82 -31.35
C LYS A 111 -7.13 19.78 -32.54
N LYS A 112 -6.06 20.55 -32.79
CA LYS A 112 -5.98 21.45 -33.97
C LYS A 112 -5.94 20.66 -35.28
N GLY A 113 -5.29 19.51 -35.30
CA GLY A 113 -5.27 18.60 -36.44
C GLY A 113 -6.66 18.06 -36.78
N ASP A 114 -7.42 17.62 -35.77
CA ASP A 114 -8.78 17.12 -35.96
C ASP A 114 -9.77 18.22 -36.36
N LEU A 115 -9.65 19.42 -35.78
CA LEU A 115 -10.42 20.59 -36.21
C LEU A 115 -10.17 20.95 -37.69
N ARG A 116 -8.92 20.85 -38.14
CA ARG A 116 -8.55 21.10 -39.55
C ARG A 116 -9.08 20.03 -40.49
N LYS A 117 -9.09 18.75 -40.08
CA LYS A 117 -9.67 17.66 -40.88
C LYS A 117 -11.18 17.83 -41.03
N ASN A 118 -11.88 18.17 -39.95
CA ASN A 118 -13.33 18.32 -39.95
C ASN A 118 -13.82 19.54 -40.77
N LEU A 119 -12.98 20.57 -40.94
CA LEU A 119 -13.29 21.75 -41.75
C LEU A 119 -13.25 21.51 -43.27
N TRP A 120 -12.62 20.43 -43.73
CA TRP A 120 -12.47 20.09 -45.16
C TRP A 120 -13.39 18.95 -45.60
N THR A 121 -14.09 18.31 -44.66
CA THR A 121 -15.05 17.21 -44.90
C THR A 121 -16.52 17.64 -44.85
N ALA A 122 -16.80 18.94 -44.67
CA ALA A 122 -18.13 19.55 -44.70
C ALA A 122 -18.28 20.45 -45.93
#